data_AF-A0A536K0P4-F1
#
_entry.id   AF-A0A536K0P4-F1
#
_cell.length_a   1.000
_cell.length_b   1.000
_cell.length_c   1.000
_cell.angle_alpha   90.00
_cell.angle_beta   90.00
_cell.angle_gamma   90.00
#
_symmetry.space_group_name_H-M   'P 1'
#
loop_
_entity.id
_entity.type
_entity.pdbx_description
1 polymer ?
#
loop_
_entity_poly.entity_id
_entity_poly.type
_entity_poly.pdbx_seq_one_letter_code
_entity_poly.pdbx_strand_id
1 'polypeptide(L)'
;MLDGNAAGGMLYDLFTAEMTAAPTECASCGRTGEIGTLLAFTQAPGLVLRCPSCENTVVRIVRTGEFTYLDARGAVYLRIAR
;
A
#
# COMPACT_ATOMS: atom_id res chain seq x y z
N MET A 1 -11.05 -10.70 0.91
CA MET A 1 -10.45 -9.38 1.18
C MET A 1 -9.57 -9.56 2.39
N LEU A 2 -8.30 -9.17 2.29
CA LEU A 2 -7.35 -9.26 3.40
C LEU A 2 -7.08 -7.87 3.95
N ASP A 3 -6.57 -7.83 5.16
CA ASP A 3 -5.99 -6.64 5.74
C ASP A 3 -4.63 -6.32 5.07
N GLY A 4 -4.26 -5.04 5.05
CA GLY A 4 -3.02 -4.51 4.47
C GLY A 4 -1.75 -5.13 5.05
N ASN A 5 -1.81 -5.70 6.27
CA ASN A 5 -0.72 -6.48 6.84
C ASN A 5 -0.29 -7.66 5.95
N ALA A 6 -1.19 -8.21 5.12
CA ALA A 6 -0.85 -9.25 4.15
C ALA A 6 0.17 -8.79 3.09
N ALA A 7 0.35 -7.48 2.91
CA ALA A 7 1.35 -6.90 2.03
C ALA A 7 2.75 -6.77 2.66
N GLY A 8 2.91 -7.10 3.95
CA GLY A 8 4.13 -6.81 4.72
C GLY A 8 5.41 -7.30 4.06
N GLY A 9 5.43 -8.55 3.57
CA GLY A 9 6.60 -9.09 2.86
C GLY A 9 6.94 -8.31 1.59
N MET A 10 5.93 -8.00 0.76
CA MET A 10 6.13 -7.24 -0.48
C MET A 10 6.61 -5.80 -0.22
N LEU A 11 6.09 -5.16 0.83
CA LEU A 11 6.50 -3.83 1.24
C LEU A 11 7.93 -3.84 1.81
N TYR A 12 8.27 -4.84 2.61
CA TYR A 12 9.62 -4.99 3.17
C TYR A 12 10.67 -5.16 2.07
N ASP A 13 10.40 -5.99 1.06
CA ASP A 13 11.29 -6.16 -0.09
C ASP A 13 11.54 -4.84 -0.85
N LEU A 14 10.53 -3.96 -0.94
CA LEU A 14 10.63 -2.71 -1.71
C LEU A 14 11.29 -1.57 -0.95
N PHE A 15 10.98 -1.44 0.34
CA PHE A 15 11.44 -0.32 1.16
C PHE A 15 12.58 -0.71 2.10
N THR A 16 12.90 -2.00 2.22
CA THR A 16 13.86 -2.54 3.19
C THR A 16 13.53 -2.12 4.63
N ALA A 17 12.24 -1.96 4.92
CA ALA A 17 11.71 -1.47 6.19
C ALA A 17 10.34 -2.09 6.49
N GLU A 18 10.01 -2.17 7.78
CA GLU A 18 8.63 -2.45 8.21
C GLU A 18 7.76 -1.26 7.80
N MET A 19 6.75 -1.52 6.97
CA MET A 19 5.87 -0.48 6.40
C MET A 19 4.41 -0.65 6.78
N THR A 20 4.01 -1.77 7.39
CA THR A 20 2.59 -1.97 7.75
C THR A 20 2.15 -0.99 8.83
N ALA A 21 3.05 -0.57 9.73
CA ALA A 21 2.81 0.50 10.70
C ALA A 21 3.10 1.91 10.16
N ALA A 22 3.52 2.04 8.90
CA ALA A 22 3.81 3.35 8.31
C ALA A 22 2.51 4.14 8.11
N PRO A 23 2.44 5.40 8.61
CA PRO A 23 1.31 6.26 8.31
C PRO A 23 1.20 6.60 6.83
N THR A 24 -0.04 6.72 6.41
CA THR A 24 -0.46 7.19 5.09
C THR A 24 -1.72 8.03 5.22
N GLU A 25 -1.99 8.85 4.22
CA GLU A 25 -3.22 9.63 4.09
C GLU A 25 -3.79 9.40 2.68
N CYS A 26 -5.08 9.07 2.61
CA CYS A 26 -5.76 8.87 1.33
C CYS A 26 -5.96 10.20 0.61
N ALA A 27 -5.39 10.33 -0.60
CA ALA A 27 -5.51 11.54 -1.42
C ALA A 27 -6.93 11.83 -1.93
N SER A 28 -7.88 10.88 -1.79
CA SER A 28 -9.27 11.06 -2.22
C SER A 28 -10.17 11.61 -1.11
N CYS A 29 -10.08 11.04 0.11
CA CYS A 29 -10.98 11.38 1.21
C CYS A 29 -10.29 11.91 2.47
N GLY A 30 -8.96 12.03 2.48
CA GLY A 30 -8.19 12.52 3.62
C GLY A 30 -8.09 11.54 4.80
N ARG A 31 -8.58 10.29 4.67
CA ARG A 31 -8.46 9.31 5.75
C ARG A 31 -6.98 9.05 6.05
N THR A 32 -6.57 9.31 7.29
CA THR A 32 -5.27 8.94 7.84
C THR A 32 -5.31 7.56 8.52
N GLY A 33 -4.21 6.82 8.49
CA GLY A 33 -4.05 5.55 9.21
C GLY A 33 -2.74 4.87 8.82
N GLU A 34 -2.46 3.66 9.33
CA GLU A 34 -1.32 2.90 8.85
C GLU A 34 -1.62 2.17 7.53
N ILE A 35 -0.59 1.93 6.72
CA ILE A 35 -0.68 1.17 5.45
C ILE A 35 -1.30 -0.21 5.69
N GLY A 36 -0.96 -0.85 6.82
CA GLY A 36 -1.50 -2.14 7.24
C GLY A 36 -3.02 -2.14 7.35
N THR A 37 -3.66 -0.99 7.63
CA THR A 37 -5.13 -0.90 7.76
C THR A 37 -5.87 -0.75 6.43
N LEU A 38 -5.16 -0.69 5.30
CA LEU A 38 -5.76 -0.61 3.97
C LEU A 38 -6.35 -1.96 3.56
N LEU A 39 -7.38 -1.94 2.72
CA LEU A 39 -7.94 -3.17 2.16
C LEU A 39 -6.98 -3.75 1.13
N ALA A 40 -6.46 -4.96 1.37
CA ALA A 40 -5.55 -5.64 0.48
C ALA A 40 -6.26 -6.58 -0.49
N PHE A 41 -5.95 -6.37 -1.77
CA PHE A 41 -6.33 -7.22 -2.88
C PHE A 41 -5.05 -7.79 -3.49
N THR A 42 -4.80 -9.06 -3.18
CA THR A 42 -3.59 -9.80 -3.57
C THR A 42 -3.84 -10.74 -4.76
N GLN A 43 -5.11 -10.91 -5.17
CA GLN A 43 -5.52 -11.76 -6.28
C GLN A 43 -5.65 -10.94 -7.57
N ALA A 44 -4.51 -10.57 -8.13
CA ALA A 44 -4.33 -9.85 -9.39
C ALA A 44 -2.84 -9.99 -9.80
N PRO A 45 -2.40 -9.57 -11.00
CA PRO A 45 -0.95 -9.56 -11.35
C PRO A 45 -0.07 -8.69 -10.43
N GLY A 46 -0.61 -8.14 -9.35
CA GLY A 46 0.09 -7.39 -8.32
C GLY A 46 -0.77 -7.21 -7.07
N LEU A 47 -0.26 -6.40 -6.15
CA LEU A 47 -0.93 -5.98 -4.92
C LEU A 47 -1.64 -4.65 -5.15
N VAL A 48 -2.89 -4.56 -4.73
CA VAL A 48 -3.64 -3.30 -4.66
C VAL A 48 -4.09 -3.05 -3.23
N LEU A 49 -3.79 -1.86 -2.70
CA LEU A 49 -4.25 -1.39 -1.41
C LEU A 49 -5.28 -0.28 -1.61
N ARG A 50 -6.47 -0.44 -1.00
CA ARG A 50 -7.57 0.52 -1.09
C ARG A 50 -7.89 1.12 0.27
N CYS A 51 -8.34 2.38 0.26
CA CYS A 51 -8.81 3.06 1.46
C CYS A 51 -10.07 2.35 1.98
N PRO A 52 -10.15 1.96 3.26
CA PRO A 52 -11.35 1.30 3.80
C PRO A 52 -12.53 2.27 3.96
N SER A 53 -12.32 3.59 3.87
CA SER A 53 -13.39 4.58 4.01
C SER A 53 -14.06 4.98 2.68
N CYS A 54 -13.33 4.98 1.57
CA CYS A 54 -13.86 5.41 0.26
C CYS A 54 -13.57 4.44 -0.88
N GLU A 55 -12.90 3.31 -0.58
CA GLU A 55 -12.47 2.28 -1.53
C GLU A 55 -11.55 2.76 -2.67
N ASN A 56 -11.16 4.05 -2.69
CA ASN A 56 -10.21 4.55 -3.66
C ASN A 56 -8.87 3.79 -3.54
N THR A 57 -8.24 3.55 -4.70
CA THR A 57 -6.93 2.89 -4.71
C THR A 57 -5.87 3.84 -4.16
N VAL A 58 -5.16 3.41 -3.11
CA VAL A 58 -4.12 4.18 -2.43
C VAL A 58 -2.75 3.81 -2.98
N VAL A 59 -2.46 2.50 -3.06
CA VAL A 59 -1.19 1.96 -3.59
C VAL A 59 -1.46 0.81 -4.57
N ARG A 60 -0.64 0.72 -5.61
CA ARG A 60 -0.53 -0.47 -6.48
C ARG A 60 0.92 -0.87 -6.60
N ILE A 61 1.21 -2.16 -6.45
CA ILE A 61 2.54 -2.73 -6.65
C ILE A 61 2.42 -3.88 -7.64
N VAL A 62 3.18 -3.84 -8.72
CA VAL A 62 3.24 -4.93 -9.72
C VAL A 62 4.69 -5.33 -9.92
N ARG A 63 4.99 -6.62 -9.76
CA ARG A 63 6.32 -7.18 -10.04
C ARG A 63 6.32 -7.85 -11.41
N THR A 64 7.31 -7.52 -12.22
CA THR A 64 7.66 -8.27 -13.43
C THR A 64 8.97 -9.02 -13.19
N GLY A 65 9.47 -9.74 -14.20
CA GLY A 65 10.78 -10.38 -14.11
C GLY A 65 11.96 -9.42 -14.00
N GLU A 66 11.80 -8.15 -14.41
CA GLU A 66 12.89 -7.18 -14.50
C GLU A 66 12.68 -5.94 -13.62
N PHE A 67 11.42 -5.54 -13.40
CA PHE A 67 11.08 -4.29 -12.74
C PHE A 67 9.96 -4.45 -11.72
N THR A 68 9.94 -3.57 -10.73
CA THR A 68 8.76 -3.38 -9.89
C THR A 68 8.17 -2.01 -10.14
N TYR A 69 6.87 -1.97 -10.43
CA TYR A 69 6.10 -0.75 -10.54
C TYR A 69 5.43 -0.46 -9.20
N LEU A 70 5.61 0.76 -8.71
CA LEU A 70 4.93 1.29 -7.54
C LEU A 70 4.14 2.55 -7.94
N ASP A 71 2.81 2.49 -7.87
CA ASP A 71 1.92 3.64 -7.99
C ASP A 71 1.40 4.00 -6.59
N ALA A 72 1.69 5.22 -6.14
CA ALA A 72 1.24 5.75 -4.85
C ALA A 72 0.44 7.06 -5.01
N ARG A 73 -0.09 7.36 -6.20
CA ARG A 73 -0.86 8.59 -6.45
C ARG A 73 -2.11 8.74 -5.57
N GLY A 74 -2.64 7.64 -5.06
CA GLY A 74 -3.77 7.64 -4.15
C GLY A 74 -3.41 7.91 -2.69
N ALA A 75 -2.12 8.04 -2.37
CA ALA A 75 -1.60 8.46 -1.09
C ALA A 75 -1.08 9.90 -1.21
N VAL A 76 -1.41 10.76 -0.23
CA VAL A 76 -0.74 12.06 -0.09
C VAL A 76 0.73 11.85 0.28
N TYR A 77 0.99 10.84 1.11
CA TYR A 77 2.33 10.40 1.48
C TYR A 77 2.36 8.92 1.90
N LEU A 78 3.55 8.34 1.82
CA LEU A 78 3.93 7.10 2.51
C LEU A 78 5.14 7.43 3.39
N ARG A 79 5.03 7.25 4.70
CA ARG A 79 6.14 7.56 5.61
C ARG A 79 7.11 6.39 5.68
N ILE A 80 8.38 6.63 5.38
CA ILE A 80 9.44 5.63 5.50
C ILE A 80 10.31 6.01 6.70
N ALA A 81 10.59 5.06 7.59
CA ALA A 81 11.51 5.28 8.71
C ALA A 81 12.94 5.44 8.19
N ARG A 82 13.75 6.25 8.88
CA ARG A 82 15.17 6.44 8.56
C ARG A 82 16.02 5.34 9.15
#